data_AF-G0M1D3-F1
#
_entry.id   AF-G0M1D3-F1
#
_cell.length_a   1.000
_cell.length_b   1.000
_cell.length_c   1.000
_cell.angle_alpha   90.00
_cell.angle_beta   90.00
_cell.angle_gamma   90.00
#
_symmetry.space_group_name_H-M   'P 1'
#
loop_
_entity.id
_entity.type
_entity.pdbx_description
1 polymer ?
#
loop_
_entity_poly.entity_id
_entity_poly.type
_entity_poly.pdbx_seq_one_letter_code
_entity_poly.pdbx_strand_id
1 'polypeptide(L)'
;MKTNNAALMRDLYNLILNPATRDWERHLLVQAKDNPQQLSPTGQLKQLEADLRPLATRDNLTPDVMDFYLAMTGNGSVVPKSSYADVPQADTPHEERAVFAGGCFWCMVEPFDQRPGIIAVTSGYTGGSWEQPTYEQVSGQYTGHVEAVEIRYDTRKTSYQELVELYWQLIDPTDQFGQINDRGNQYRPVIFYANPSQMAIATASKQAVIDSKRYKQPIVVAIEPLNHFWPAENYHQDFYRKQPQRYRRMKKAHDHYLKWLAFKNKL
;
A
#
# COMPACT_ATOMS: atom_id res chain seq x y z
N MET A 1 -0.25 19.22 -20.04
CA MET A 1 -0.41 18.11 -21.01
C MET A 1 -1.89 17.93 -21.27
N LYS A 2 -2.35 17.78 -22.52
CA LYS A 2 -3.75 17.43 -22.79
C LYS A 2 -3.95 15.99 -22.31
N THR A 3 -4.75 15.80 -21.26
CA THR A 3 -5.11 14.46 -20.78
C THR A 3 -5.79 13.68 -21.90
N ASN A 4 -5.39 12.44 -22.13
CA ASN A 4 -5.96 11.62 -23.20
C ASN A 4 -7.38 11.18 -22.80
N ASN A 5 -8.40 11.73 -23.48
CA ASN A 5 -9.81 11.40 -23.21
C ASN A 5 -10.09 9.89 -23.26
N ALA A 6 -9.39 9.12 -24.10
CA ALA A 6 -9.57 7.67 -24.15
C ALA A 6 -9.09 6.99 -22.86
N ALA A 7 -7.99 7.47 -22.27
CA ALA A 7 -7.47 6.96 -21.00
C ALA A 7 -8.41 7.31 -19.83
N LEU A 8 -8.93 8.54 -19.80
CA LEU A 8 -9.93 8.96 -18.81
C LEU A 8 -11.23 8.16 -18.93
N MET A 9 -11.71 7.90 -20.15
CA MET A 9 -12.89 7.05 -20.31
C MET A 9 -12.64 5.63 -19.79
N ARG A 10 -11.49 5.01 -20.11
CA ARG A 10 -11.13 3.70 -19.53
C ARG A 10 -11.12 3.73 -18.00
N ASP A 11 -10.53 4.76 -17.41
CA ASP A 11 -10.49 4.92 -15.96
C ASP A 11 -11.91 5.09 -15.37
N LEU A 12 -12.80 5.82 -16.04
CA LEU A 12 -14.22 5.92 -15.68
C LEU A 12 -14.90 4.53 -15.64
N TYR A 13 -14.69 3.68 -16.66
CA TYR A 13 -15.24 2.32 -16.66
C TYR A 13 -14.68 1.48 -15.51
N ASN A 14 -13.39 1.59 -15.22
CA ASN A 14 -12.77 0.87 -14.12
C ASN A 14 -13.36 1.28 -12.76
N LEU A 15 -13.63 2.58 -12.55
CA LEU A 15 -14.29 3.05 -11.32
C LEU A 15 -15.73 2.53 -11.22
N ILE A 16 -16.46 2.48 -12.34
CA ILE A 16 -17.82 1.91 -12.37
C ILE A 16 -17.83 0.42 -12.03
N LEU A 17 -16.72 -0.30 -12.19
CA LEU A 17 -16.60 -1.71 -11.83
C LEU A 17 -15.93 -1.95 -10.48
N ASN A 18 -15.23 -0.95 -9.95
CA ASN A 18 -14.45 -1.06 -8.72
C ASN A 18 -15.37 -1.21 -7.49
N PRO A 19 -15.29 -2.30 -6.71
CA PRO A 19 -16.15 -2.54 -5.55
C PRO A 19 -15.99 -1.48 -4.45
N ALA A 20 -14.83 -0.82 -4.35
CA ALA A 20 -14.57 0.23 -3.37
C ALA A 20 -15.23 1.58 -3.71
N THR A 21 -15.75 1.75 -4.92
CA THR A 21 -16.51 2.95 -5.31
C THR A 21 -17.88 2.94 -4.63
N ARG A 22 -18.22 4.02 -3.91
CA ARG A 22 -19.50 4.12 -3.19
C ARG A 22 -20.66 4.11 -4.16
N ASP A 23 -21.81 3.56 -3.76
CA ASP A 23 -22.98 3.42 -4.64
C ASP A 23 -23.43 4.76 -5.26
N TRP A 24 -23.41 5.83 -4.47
CA TRP A 24 -23.79 7.16 -4.94
C TRP A 24 -22.75 7.77 -5.88
N GLU A 25 -21.45 7.50 -5.69
CA GLU A 25 -20.40 7.90 -6.64
C GLU A 25 -20.57 7.12 -7.94
N ARG A 26 -20.78 5.80 -7.84
CA ARG A 26 -21.05 4.93 -8.99
C ARG A 26 -22.25 5.41 -9.79
N HIS A 27 -23.31 5.88 -9.13
CA HIS A 27 -24.45 6.49 -9.81
C HIS A 27 -24.05 7.72 -10.65
N LEU A 28 -23.23 8.63 -10.12
CA LEU A 28 -22.73 9.79 -10.87
C LEU A 28 -21.86 9.37 -12.06
N LEU A 29 -20.98 8.39 -11.88
CA LEU A 29 -20.11 7.87 -12.94
C LEU A 29 -20.93 7.21 -14.07
N VAL A 30 -21.93 6.40 -13.72
CA VAL A 30 -22.84 5.75 -14.68
C VAL A 30 -23.70 6.79 -15.40
N GLN A 31 -24.25 7.78 -14.69
CA GLN A 31 -25.01 8.87 -15.30
C GLN A 31 -24.17 9.64 -16.31
N ALA A 32 -22.91 9.93 -16.01
CA ALA A 32 -22.00 10.58 -16.95
C ALA A 32 -21.71 9.71 -18.19
N LYS A 33 -21.50 8.40 -17.99
CA LYS A 33 -21.28 7.43 -19.07
C LYS A 33 -22.48 7.33 -20.03
N ASP A 34 -23.69 7.27 -19.46
CA ASP A 34 -24.92 6.98 -20.21
C ASP A 34 -25.70 8.24 -20.60
N ASN A 35 -25.15 9.44 -20.37
CA ASN A 35 -25.84 10.69 -20.65
C ASN A 35 -26.14 10.84 -22.16
N PRO A 36 -27.42 10.74 -22.57
CA PRO A 36 -27.79 10.79 -23.99
C PRO A 36 -27.60 12.18 -24.61
N GLN A 37 -27.47 13.23 -23.80
CA GLN A 37 -27.24 14.60 -24.25
C GLN A 37 -25.77 14.88 -24.58
N GLN A 38 -24.84 14.04 -24.10
CA GLN A 38 -23.39 14.22 -24.30
C GLN A 38 -22.85 13.13 -25.22
N LEU A 39 -22.96 13.36 -26.53
CA LEU A 39 -22.54 12.41 -27.58
C LEU A 39 -21.00 12.31 -27.74
N SER A 40 -20.22 13.07 -26.98
CA SER A 40 -18.76 13.05 -27.05
C SER A 40 -18.11 12.77 -25.69
N PRO A 41 -17.00 12.02 -25.62
CA PRO A 41 -16.26 11.76 -24.39
C PRO A 41 -15.89 13.03 -23.61
N THR A 42 -15.51 14.10 -24.33
CA THR A 42 -15.18 15.39 -23.73
C THR A 42 -16.38 16.01 -22.99
N GLY A 43 -17.57 15.89 -23.56
CA GLY A 43 -18.79 16.40 -22.98
C GLY A 43 -19.22 15.64 -21.72
N GLN A 44 -19.10 14.31 -21.77
CA GLN A 44 -19.36 13.43 -20.62
C GLN A 44 -18.41 13.74 -19.46
N LEU A 45 -17.11 13.87 -19.72
CA LEU A 45 -16.11 14.20 -18.71
C LEU A 45 -16.30 15.59 -18.10
N LYS A 46 -16.70 16.60 -18.90
CA LYS A 46 -16.99 17.96 -18.38
C LYS A 46 -18.19 17.98 -17.43
N GLN A 47 -19.25 17.26 -17.76
CA GLN A 47 -20.41 17.16 -16.88
C GLN A 47 -20.02 16.45 -15.58
N LEU A 48 -19.33 15.33 -15.69
CA LEU A 48 -18.86 14.58 -14.52
C LEU A 48 -17.92 15.41 -13.64
N GLU A 49 -17.02 16.20 -14.22
CA GLU A 49 -16.18 17.13 -13.48
C GLU A 49 -17.02 18.14 -12.67
N ALA A 50 -18.08 18.68 -13.27
CA ALA A 50 -18.98 19.63 -12.59
C ALA A 50 -19.72 18.96 -11.41
N ASP A 51 -20.18 17.73 -11.59
CA ASP A 51 -20.90 16.97 -10.56
C ASP A 51 -19.99 16.55 -9.40
N LEU A 52 -18.74 16.19 -9.70
CA LEU A 52 -17.74 15.79 -8.69
C LEU A 52 -17.11 16.99 -7.96
N ARG A 53 -17.00 18.17 -8.58
CA ARG A 53 -16.36 19.37 -7.99
C ARG A 53 -16.82 19.70 -6.56
N PRO A 54 -18.13 19.84 -6.25
CA PRO A 54 -18.57 20.20 -4.89
C PRO A 54 -18.28 19.11 -3.84
N LEU A 55 -18.03 17.87 -4.27
CA LEU A 55 -17.70 16.74 -3.42
C LEU A 55 -16.19 16.66 -3.19
N ALA A 56 -15.41 16.86 -4.26
CA ALA A 56 -13.96 16.97 -4.19
C ALA A 56 -13.52 18.10 -3.25
N THR A 57 -14.15 19.29 -3.35
CA THR A 57 -13.85 20.42 -2.46
C THR A 57 -14.16 20.18 -0.98
N ARG A 58 -14.93 19.12 -0.67
CA ARG A 58 -15.34 18.76 0.69
C ARG A 58 -14.67 17.48 1.18
N ASP A 59 -13.68 16.97 0.46
CA ASP A 59 -13.02 15.67 0.73
C ASP A 59 -14.02 14.52 0.89
N ASN A 60 -15.11 14.54 0.11
CA ASN A 60 -16.19 13.57 0.21
C ASN A 60 -16.17 12.49 -0.88
N LEU A 61 -15.13 12.46 -1.71
CA LEU A 61 -14.91 11.43 -2.72
C LEU A 61 -14.09 10.28 -2.12
N THR A 62 -14.35 9.05 -2.58
CA THR A 62 -13.43 7.93 -2.40
C THR A 62 -12.07 8.25 -3.04
N PRO A 63 -10.97 7.67 -2.52
CA PRO A 63 -9.64 7.89 -3.05
C PRO A 63 -9.54 7.75 -4.57
N ASP A 64 -10.15 6.69 -5.13
CA ASP A 64 -10.05 6.41 -6.57
C ASP A 64 -10.84 7.41 -7.42
N VAL A 65 -12.01 7.86 -6.94
CA VAL A 65 -12.81 8.89 -7.63
C VAL A 65 -12.16 10.26 -7.50
N MET A 66 -11.50 10.55 -6.37
CA MET A 66 -10.69 11.76 -6.20
C MET A 66 -9.50 11.78 -7.15
N ASP A 67 -8.75 10.68 -7.25
CA ASP A 67 -7.61 10.57 -8.18
C ASP A 67 -8.05 10.79 -9.63
N PHE A 68 -9.19 10.19 -10.00
CA PHE A 68 -9.80 10.40 -11.31
C PHE A 68 -10.22 11.85 -11.54
N TYR A 69 -10.86 12.49 -10.55
CA TYR A 69 -11.20 13.91 -10.61
C TYR A 69 -9.97 14.80 -10.79
N LEU A 70 -8.88 14.52 -10.08
CA LEU A 70 -7.62 15.24 -10.21
C LEU A 70 -6.97 15.03 -11.59
N ALA A 71 -7.05 13.81 -12.14
CA ALA A 71 -6.59 13.51 -13.50
C ALA A 71 -7.41 14.24 -14.58
N MET A 72 -8.74 14.35 -14.40
CA MET A 72 -9.61 15.12 -15.29
C MET A 72 -9.30 16.62 -15.26
N THR A 73 -9.08 17.19 -14.07
CA THR A 73 -8.89 18.64 -13.89
C THR A 73 -7.46 19.12 -14.17
N GLY A 74 -6.50 18.21 -14.33
CA GLY A 74 -5.09 18.55 -14.48
C GLY A 74 -4.45 19.15 -13.23
N ASN A 75 -5.16 19.12 -12.08
CA ASN A 75 -4.70 19.62 -10.78
C ASN A 75 -4.11 18.52 -9.89
N GLY A 76 -4.08 17.28 -10.35
CA GLY A 76 -3.31 16.24 -9.68
C GLY A 76 -1.82 16.51 -9.85
N SER A 77 -1.09 16.65 -8.74
CA SER A 77 0.31 16.19 -8.73
C SER A 77 0.27 14.77 -9.25
N VAL A 78 0.72 14.59 -10.48
CA VAL A 78 0.89 13.28 -11.10
C VAL A 78 2.00 12.62 -10.29
N VAL A 79 1.66 11.98 -9.16
CA VAL A 79 2.33 10.75 -8.82
C VAL A 79 1.97 9.88 -10.01
N PRO A 80 2.92 9.56 -10.90
CA PRO A 80 2.60 8.75 -12.06
C PRO A 80 1.87 7.52 -11.54
N LYS A 81 0.80 7.11 -12.21
CA LYS A 81 0.48 5.68 -12.26
C LYS A 81 1.76 5.01 -12.74
N SER A 82 2.67 4.68 -11.83
CA SER A 82 3.33 3.39 -11.89
C SER A 82 2.15 2.45 -11.87
N SER A 83 1.72 2.05 -13.06
CA SER A 83 0.81 0.95 -13.27
C SER A 83 1.38 -0.19 -12.46
N TYR A 84 0.88 -0.35 -11.25
CA TYR A 84 1.31 -1.45 -10.40
C TYR A 84 1.02 -2.80 -11.11
N ALA A 85 0.16 -2.78 -12.14
CA ALA A 85 -0.14 -3.89 -13.03
C ALA A 85 0.84 -4.11 -14.20
N ASP A 86 1.78 -3.21 -14.53
CA ASP A 86 2.67 -3.39 -15.69
C ASP A 86 4.15 -3.57 -15.30
N VAL A 87 4.59 -4.82 -15.47
CA VAL A 87 5.93 -5.29 -15.85
C VAL A 87 7.03 -5.23 -14.77
N PRO A 88 7.78 -6.33 -14.54
CA PRO A 88 9.08 -6.29 -13.87
C PRO A 88 10.02 -5.45 -14.75
N GLN A 89 10.02 -4.14 -14.57
CA GLN A 89 11.07 -3.30 -15.10
C GLN A 89 12.36 -3.81 -14.46
N ALA A 90 13.28 -4.29 -15.28
CA ALA A 90 14.59 -4.72 -14.81
C ALA A 90 15.13 -3.62 -13.92
N ASP A 91 15.42 -3.98 -12.67
CA ASP A 91 15.90 -3.02 -11.70
C ASP A 91 17.11 -2.33 -12.33
N THR A 92 17.09 -1.00 -12.38
CA THR A 92 18.23 -0.26 -12.91
C THR A 92 19.49 -0.65 -12.12
N PRO A 93 20.73 -0.47 -12.62
CA PRO A 93 21.93 -1.04 -12.00
C PRO A 93 22.17 -0.71 -10.51
N HIS A 94 21.41 0.24 -9.96
CA HIS A 94 21.45 0.67 -8.57
C HIS A 94 20.09 0.62 -7.89
N GLU A 95 19.16 -0.15 -8.42
CA GLU A 95 17.83 -0.30 -7.83
C GLU A 95 17.68 -1.72 -7.30
N GLU A 96 17.06 -1.85 -6.13
CA GLU A 96 16.68 -3.13 -5.55
C GLU A 96 15.32 -3.02 -4.88
N ARG A 97 14.77 -4.17 -4.50
CA ARG A 97 13.46 -4.30 -3.85
C ARG A 97 13.56 -4.99 -2.51
N ALA A 98 12.82 -4.49 -1.53
CA ALA A 98 12.59 -5.15 -0.25
C ALA A 98 11.09 -5.34 -0.05
N VAL A 99 10.67 -6.51 0.46
CA VAL A 99 9.25 -6.80 0.69
C VAL A 99 9.03 -7.22 2.14
N PHE A 100 8.18 -6.48 2.85
CA PHE A 100 7.91 -6.69 4.27
C PHE A 100 6.41 -6.76 4.54
N ALA A 101 6.00 -7.71 5.38
CA ALA A 101 4.67 -7.81 5.96
C ALA A 101 4.75 -7.58 7.47
N GLY A 102 3.83 -6.80 8.03
CA GLY A 102 3.98 -6.29 9.39
C GLY A 102 2.70 -5.76 10.02
N GLY A 103 1.54 -6.24 9.61
CA GLY A 103 0.24 -5.68 9.98
C GLY A 103 -0.41 -4.96 8.82
N CYS A 104 -1.33 -4.03 9.11
CA CYS A 104 -1.94 -3.21 8.07
C CYS A 104 -0.87 -2.45 7.28
N PHE A 105 -0.82 -2.69 5.95
CA PHE A 105 0.18 -2.06 5.09
C PHE A 105 0.13 -0.52 5.09
N TRP A 106 -1.00 0.10 5.46
CA TRP A 106 -1.15 1.55 5.50
C TRP A 106 -0.23 2.18 6.55
N CYS A 107 -0.01 1.47 7.66
CA CYS A 107 0.90 1.90 8.72
C CYS A 107 2.38 1.73 8.30
N MET A 108 2.66 0.78 7.40
CA MET A 108 4.00 0.44 6.95
C MET A 108 4.53 1.38 5.86
N VAL A 109 3.68 2.01 5.05
CA VAL A 109 4.10 2.82 3.89
C VAL A 109 4.88 4.09 4.28
N GLU A 110 4.25 5.01 5.05
CA GLU A 110 4.84 6.33 5.36
C GLU A 110 6.26 6.25 5.96
N PRO A 111 6.56 5.35 6.92
CA PRO A 111 7.89 5.26 7.53
C PRO A 111 9.03 5.01 6.54
N PHE A 112 8.77 4.29 5.44
CA PHE A 112 9.74 4.06 4.38
C PHE A 112 9.71 5.19 3.34
N ASP A 113 8.53 5.61 2.87
CA ASP A 113 8.37 6.55 1.75
C ASP A 113 9.09 7.89 1.94
N GLN A 114 9.31 8.32 3.19
CA GLN A 114 10.02 9.57 3.50
C GLN A 114 11.55 9.44 3.61
N ARG A 115 12.11 8.23 3.42
CA ARG A 115 13.55 7.97 3.60
C ARG A 115 14.36 8.35 2.36
N PRO A 116 15.55 8.95 2.53
CA PRO A 116 16.46 9.17 1.41
C PRO A 116 16.80 7.86 0.68
N GLY A 117 16.73 7.88 -0.64
CA GLY A 117 17.01 6.70 -1.46
C GLY A 117 15.80 5.83 -1.79
N ILE A 118 14.65 6.07 -1.17
CA ILE A 118 13.41 5.38 -1.57
C ILE A 118 12.88 5.97 -2.87
N ILE A 119 12.54 5.08 -3.80
CA ILE A 119 12.00 5.41 -5.13
C ILE A 119 10.47 5.30 -5.10
N ALA A 120 9.96 4.21 -4.51
CA ALA A 120 8.53 3.96 -4.36
C ALA A 120 8.26 2.97 -3.24
N VAL A 121 7.09 3.09 -2.61
CA VAL A 121 6.54 2.09 -1.68
C VAL A 121 5.13 1.71 -2.13
N THR A 122 4.93 0.42 -2.40
CA THR A 122 3.69 -0.13 -2.95
C THR A 122 3.03 -1.04 -1.93
N SER A 123 1.75 -0.79 -1.61
CA SER A 123 0.93 -1.74 -0.83
C SER A 123 0.52 -2.94 -1.69
N GLY A 124 0.53 -4.14 -1.15
CA GLY A 124 0.14 -5.34 -1.90
C GLY A 124 0.03 -6.61 -1.07
N TYR A 125 -0.04 -7.73 -1.78
CA TYR A 125 -0.30 -9.06 -1.25
C TYR A 125 0.75 -10.06 -1.74
N THR A 126 1.30 -10.87 -0.84
CA THR A 126 2.27 -11.92 -1.21
C THR A 126 2.25 -13.08 -0.20
N GLY A 127 3.02 -14.14 -0.43
CA GLY A 127 3.13 -15.32 0.45
C GLY A 127 2.00 -16.35 0.34
N GLY A 128 0.92 -16.03 -0.37
CA GLY A 128 -0.19 -16.96 -0.64
C GLY A 128 -0.06 -17.73 -1.94
N SER A 129 -1.10 -18.52 -2.26
CA SER A 129 -1.14 -19.39 -3.43
C SER A 129 -2.09 -18.93 -4.53
N TRP A 130 -2.92 -17.92 -4.26
CA TRP A 130 -3.91 -17.44 -5.23
C TRP A 130 -3.27 -16.43 -6.18
N GLU A 131 -3.65 -16.47 -7.44
CA GLU A 131 -3.24 -15.46 -8.41
C GLU A 131 -4.18 -14.26 -8.36
N GLN A 132 -3.62 -13.05 -8.53
CA GLN A 132 -4.37 -11.78 -8.55
C GLN A 132 -5.41 -11.65 -7.40
N PRO A 133 -5.00 -11.83 -6.13
CA PRO A 133 -5.92 -11.76 -5.01
C PRO A 133 -6.46 -10.33 -4.82
N THR A 134 -7.75 -10.21 -4.48
CA THR A 134 -8.35 -8.92 -4.07
C THR A 134 -8.28 -8.75 -2.55
N TYR A 135 -8.44 -7.52 -2.08
CA TYR A 135 -8.51 -7.22 -0.65
C TYR A 135 -9.54 -8.11 0.08
N GLU A 136 -10.74 -8.29 -0.47
CA GLU A 136 -11.80 -9.09 0.16
C GLU A 136 -11.40 -10.56 0.28
N GLN A 137 -10.70 -11.09 -0.72
CA GLN A 137 -10.22 -12.47 -0.70
C GLN A 137 -9.12 -12.64 0.36
N VAL A 138 -8.16 -11.71 0.42
CA VAL A 138 -7.08 -11.74 1.41
C VAL A 138 -7.62 -11.54 2.83
N SER A 139 -8.55 -10.60 3.03
CA SER A 139 -9.21 -10.37 4.32
C SER A 139 -10.03 -11.59 4.78
N GLY A 140 -10.44 -12.46 3.86
CA GLY A 140 -11.07 -13.74 4.15
C GLY A 140 -10.13 -14.83 4.67
N GLN A 141 -8.82 -14.61 4.66
CA GLN A 141 -7.76 -15.47 5.23
C GLN A 141 -7.54 -16.85 4.58
N TYR A 142 -8.27 -17.18 3.50
CA TYR A 142 -8.16 -18.48 2.82
C TYR A 142 -7.17 -18.49 1.66
N THR A 143 -6.68 -17.32 1.21
CA THR A 143 -5.73 -17.23 0.09
C THR A 143 -4.28 -17.52 0.48
N GLY A 144 -3.99 -17.49 1.78
CA GLY A 144 -2.64 -17.60 2.35
C GLY A 144 -1.80 -16.33 2.27
N HIS A 145 -2.26 -15.32 1.52
CA HIS A 145 -1.55 -14.05 1.37
C HIS A 145 -1.51 -13.25 2.67
N VAL A 146 -0.47 -12.42 2.79
CA VAL A 146 -0.34 -11.36 3.78
C VAL A 146 -0.39 -10.00 3.12
N GLU A 147 -0.86 -9.00 3.84
CA GLU A 147 -0.61 -7.60 3.49
C GLU A 147 0.89 -7.30 3.64
N ALA A 148 1.47 -6.74 2.58
CA ALA A 148 2.88 -6.42 2.50
C ALA A 148 3.09 -5.08 1.81
N VAL A 149 4.28 -4.52 2.01
CA VAL A 149 4.79 -3.38 1.24
C VAL A 149 6.01 -3.82 0.41
N GLU A 150 6.02 -3.49 -0.88
CA GLU A 150 7.21 -3.53 -1.73
C GLU A 150 7.87 -2.16 -1.72
N ILE A 151 9.15 -2.11 -1.38
CA ILE A 151 9.96 -0.90 -1.30
C ILE A 151 11.01 -0.99 -2.40
N ARG A 152 10.93 -0.11 -3.39
CA ARG A 152 11.97 0.07 -4.42
C ARG A 152 12.93 1.17 -3.95
N TYR A 153 14.23 0.90 -3.97
CA TYR A 153 15.23 1.81 -3.41
C TYR A 153 16.52 1.87 -4.23
N ASP A 154 17.20 3.02 -4.16
CA ASP A 154 18.51 3.27 -4.75
C ASP A 154 19.62 2.79 -3.79
N THR A 155 20.33 1.73 -4.18
CA THR A 155 21.38 1.07 -3.39
C THR A 155 22.59 1.97 -3.10
N ARG A 156 22.71 3.10 -3.79
CA ARG A 156 23.76 4.11 -3.52
C ARG A 156 23.40 5.06 -2.38
N LYS A 157 22.14 5.08 -1.96
CA LYS A 157 21.61 6.04 -0.97
C LYS A 157 21.09 5.36 0.30
N THR A 158 20.59 4.14 0.18
CA THR A 158 20.14 3.30 1.30
C THR A 158 20.42 1.84 0.98
N SER A 159 20.50 1.02 2.02
CA SER A 159 20.79 -0.41 1.93
C SER A 159 19.62 -1.27 2.42
N TYR A 160 19.57 -2.53 1.98
CA TYR A 160 18.61 -3.51 2.51
C TYR A 160 18.68 -3.62 4.04
N GLN A 161 19.89 -3.56 4.61
CA GLN A 161 20.11 -3.64 6.06
C GLN A 161 19.39 -2.50 6.79
N GLU A 162 19.51 -1.25 6.33
CA GLU A 162 18.82 -0.11 6.93
C GLU A 162 17.30 -0.25 6.86
N LEU A 163 16.78 -0.83 5.77
CA LEU A 163 15.35 -1.11 5.62
C LEU A 163 14.88 -2.17 6.62
N VAL A 164 15.66 -3.25 6.82
CA VAL A 164 15.36 -4.28 7.82
C VAL A 164 15.45 -3.72 9.25
N GLU A 165 16.45 -2.87 9.54
CA GLU A 165 16.58 -2.21 10.85
C GLU A 165 15.39 -1.29 11.15
N LEU A 166 14.85 -0.61 10.14
CA LEU A 166 13.62 0.17 10.28
C LEU A 166 12.41 -0.74 10.47
N TYR A 167 12.29 -1.83 9.71
CA TYR A 167 11.19 -2.79 9.85
C TYR A 167 10.98 -3.24 11.30
N TRP A 168 12.04 -3.61 12.02
CA TRP A 168 11.95 -4.04 13.43
C TRP A 168 11.43 -2.97 14.39
N GLN A 169 11.46 -1.69 14.01
CA GLN A 169 10.94 -0.57 14.81
C GLN A 169 9.45 -0.33 14.57
N LEU A 170 8.89 -0.89 13.50
CA LEU A 170 7.51 -0.67 13.09
C LEU A 170 6.56 -1.76 13.59
N ILE A 171 7.06 -2.91 14.01
CA ILE A 171 6.22 -4.08 14.29
C ILE A 171 6.44 -4.61 15.72
N ASP A 172 5.50 -5.41 16.21
CA ASP A 172 5.72 -6.30 17.34
C ASP A 172 6.30 -7.63 16.83
N PRO A 173 7.60 -7.90 17.05
CA PRO A 173 8.25 -9.08 16.50
C PRO A 173 7.90 -10.37 17.26
N THR A 174 7.05 -10.29 18.28
CA THR A 174 6.64 -11.40 19.14
C THR A 174 5.20 -11.85 18.90
N ASP A 175 4.46 -11.14 18.05
CA ASP A 175 3.04 -11.38 17.79
C ASP A 175 2.83 -12.06 16.42
N GLN A 176 2.52 -13.37 16.46
CA GLN A 176 2.32 -14.17 15.25
C GLN A 176 0.89 -14.10 14.70
N PHE A 177 -0.08 -13.59 15.47
CA PHE A 177 -1.51 -13.68 15.14
C PHE A 177 -2.09 -12.36 14.62
N GLY A 178 -1.22 -11.42 14.26
CA GLY A 178 -1.56 -10.09 13.81
C GLY A 178 -0.68 -9.05 14.47
N GLN A 179 -0.96 -7.78 14.22
CA GLN A 179 -0.12 -6.67 14.64
C GLN A 179 -1.01 -5.56 15.20
N ILE A 180 -0.78 -5.23 16.47
CA ILE A 180 -1.42 -4.10 17.17
C ILE A 180 -2.95 -4.26 17.20
N ASN A 181 -3.69 -3.60 16.30
CA ASN A 181 -5.16 -3.69 16.22
C ASN A 181 -5.62 -4.65 15.13
N ASP A 182 -4.73 -5.04 14.22
CA ASP A 182 -5.03 -5.86 13.06
C ASP A 182 -4.80 -7.33 13.42
N ARG A 183 -5.80 -8.18 13.19
CA ARG A 183 -5.81 -9.57 13.67
C ARG A 183 -6.19 -10.52 12.54
N GLY A 184 -5.47 -11.64 12.47
CA GLY A 184 -5.63 -12.64 11.41
C GLY A 184 -4.32 -12.93 10.67
N ASN A 185 -4.31 -14.06 9.96
CA ASN A 185 -3.11 -14.58 9.30
C ASN A 185 -2.55 -13.65 8.22
N GLN A 186 -3.39 -12.81 7.62
CA GLN A 186 -3.00 -11.82 6.62
C GLN A 186 -2.17 -10.66 7.19
N TYR A 187 -2.13 -10.51 8.52
CA TYR A 187 -1.38 -9.46 9.21
C TYR A 187 -0.14 -9.98 9.94
N ARG A 188 0.22 -11.26 9.76
CA ARG A 188 1.39 -11.84 10.42
C ARG A 188 2.68 -11.18 9.90
N PRO A 189 3.70 -11.02 10.75
CA PRO A 189 4.94 -10.37 10.36
C PRO A 189 5.85 -11.32 9.56
N VAL A 190 6.32 -10.88 8.39
CA VAL A 190 7.19 -11.65 7.50
C VAL A 190 8.18 -10.71 6.81
N ILE A 191 9.45 -11.12 6.72
CA ILE A 191 10.44 -10.51 5.82
C ILE A 191 10.60 -11.44 4.62
N PHE A 192 10.26 -10.96 3.43
CA PHE A 192 10.43 -11.72 2.19
C PHE A 192 11.76 -11.36 1.53
N TYR A 193 12.59 -12.37 1.23
CA TYR A 193 13.87 -12.17 0.55
C TYR A 193 13.79 -12.53 -0.93
N ALA A 194 14.38 -11.69 -1.79
CA ALA A 194 14.47 -11.94 -3.22
C ALA A 194 15.72 -12.74 -3.62
N ASN A 195 16.77 -12.74 -2.78
CA ASN A 195 18.05 -13.38 -3.08
C ASN A 195 18.80 -13.83 -1.80
N PRO A 196 19.88 -14.63 -1.93
CA PRO A 196 20.63 -15.13 -0.78
C PRO A 196 21.26 -14.04 0.09
N SER A 197 21.64 -12.89 -0.48
CA SER A 197 22.20 -11.77 0.28
C SER A 197 21.16 -11.18 1.24
N GLN A 198 19.95 -10.92 0.73
CA GLN A 198 18.82 -10.46 1.56
C GLN A 198 18.44 -11.49 2.63
N MET A 199 18.44 -12.79 2.30
CA MET A 199 18.19 -13.85 3.28
C MET A 199 19.22 -13.81 4.42
N ALA A 200 20.51 -13.68 4.09
CA ALA A 200 21.58 -13.63 5.08
C ALA A 200 21.44 -12.39 5.98
N ILE A 201 21.19 -11.21 5.40
CA ILE A 201 21.01 -9.95 6.15
C ILE A 201 19.78 -10.03 7.06
N ALA A 202 18.63 -10.49 6.56
CA ALA A 202 17.41 -10.63 7.34
C ALA A 202 17.60 -11.61 8.51
N THR A 203 18.27 -12.74 8.26
CA THR A 203 18.54 -13.77 9.28
C THR A 203 19.50 -13.25 10.34
N ALA A 204 20.59 -12.60 9.95
CA ALA A 204 21.52 -11.98 10.89
C ALA A 204 20.84 -10.88 11.72
N SER A 205 20.00 -10.05 11.10
CA SER A 205 19.25 -9.01 11.78
C SER A 205 18.23 -9.58 12.79
N LYS A 206 17.50 -10.64 12.41
CA LYS A 206 16.63 -11.38 13.35
C LYS A 206 17.41 -11.91 14.54
N GLN A 207 18.57 -12.52 14.30
CA GLN A 207 19.43 -13.02 15.37
C GLN A 207 19.92 -11.89 16.29
N ALA A 208 20.32 -10.74 15.73
CA ALA A 208 20.70 -9.58 16.52
C ALA A 208 19.55 -9.06 17.42
N VAL A 209 18.30 -9.10 16.93
CA VAL A 209 17.13 -8.76 17.75
C VAL A 209 16.93 -9.76 18.90
N ILE A 210 17.09 -11.05 18.65
CA ILE A 210 17.03 -12.10 19.69
C ILE A 210 18.13 -11.85 20.75
N ASP A 211 19.38 -11.66 20.30
CA ASP A 211 20.54 -11.49 21.17
C ASP A 211 20.50 -10.19 21.97
N SER A 212 19.79 -9.18 21.48
CA SER A 212 19.57 -7.92 22.21
C SER A 212 18.80 -8.11 23.53
N LYS A 213 18.09 -9.23 23.70
CA LYS A 213 17.22 -9.53 24.85
C LYS A 213 16.21 -8.44 25.15
N ARG A 214 15.86 -7.61 24.15
CA ARG A 214 14.86 -6.55 24.27
C ARG A 214 13.44 -7.09 24.44
N TYR A 215 13.19 -8.33 24.02
CA TYR A 215 11.88 -8.97 24.06
C TYR A 215 11.94 -10.19 24.97
N LYS A 216 10.95 -10.33 25.86
CA LYS A 216 10.82 -11.50 26.74
C LYS A 216 10.26 -12.72 26.00
N GLN A 217 9.47 -12.46 24.97
CA GLN A 217 8.87 -13.49 24.13
C GLN A 217 9.77 -13.80 22.93
N PRO A 218 9.69 -15.01 22.36
CA PRO A 218 10.43 -15.38 21.16
C PRO A 218 10.12 -14.45 19.97
N ILE A 219 11.11 -14.26 19.10
CA ILE A 219 10.96 -13.50 17.86
C ILE A 219 10.36 -14.39 16.78
N VAL A 220 9.11 -14.15 16.43
CA VAL A 220 8.29 -15.01 15.56
C VAL A 220 8.28 -14.61 14.09
N VAL A 221 8.84 -13.45 13.75
CA VAL A 221 8.89 -12.94 12.36
C VAL A 221 9.48 -13.98 11.41
N ALA A 222 8.72 -14.38 10.40
CA ALA A 222 9.16 -15.35 9.41
C ALA A 222 10.13 -14.71 8.41
N ILE A 223 11.05 -15.50 7.87
CA ILE A 223 11.96 -15.12 6.79
C ILE A 223 11.71 -16.09 5.65
N GLU A 224 11.03 -15.63 4.60
CA GLU A 224 10.48 -16.48 3.54
C GLU A 224 10.98 -16.02 2.17
N PRO A 225 11.14 -16.92 1.18
CA PRO A 225 11.45 -16.51 -0.18
C PRO A 225 10.28 -15.68 -0.74
N LEU A 226 10.62 -14.58 -1.42
CA LEU A 226 9.63 -13.80 -2.16
C LEU A 226 9.16 -14.60 -3.38
N ASN A 227 7.86 -14.89 -3.43
CA ASN A 227 7.21 -15.44 -4.62
C ASN A 227 6.76 -14.29 -5.53
N HIS A 228 5.47 -14.23 -5.88
CA HIS A 228 4.88 -13.11 -6.59
C HIS A 228 4.36 -12.05 -5.62
N PHE A 229 4.60 -10.78 -5.93
CA PHE A 229 3.99 -9.64 -5.23
C PHE A 229 2.84 -9.09 -6.08
N TRP A 230 1.63 -9.13 -5.54
CA TRP A 230 0.43 -8.61 -6.19
C TRP A 230 0.09 -7.24 -5.62
N PRO A 231 0.23 -6.15 -6.38
CA PRO A 231 -0.11 -4.84 -5.84
C PRO A 231 -1.60 -4.74 -5.50
N ALA A 232 -1.88 -4.10 -4.38
CA ALA A 232 -3.23 -3.85 -3.91
C ALA A 232 -3.90 -2.77 -4.75
N GLU A 233 -5.22 -2.72 -4.66
CA GLU A 233 -6.06 -1.76 -5.33
C GLU A 233 -5.65 -0.31 -5.01
N ASN A 234 -5.88 0.61 -5.95
CA ASN A 234 -5.38 1.98 -5.86
C ASN A 234 -5.86 2.75 -4.62
N TYR A 235 -7.02 2.43 -4.08
CA TYR A 235 -7.53 3.07 -2.87
C TYR A 235 -6.71 2.71 -1.61
N HIS A 236 -5.91 1.64 -1.66
CA HIS A 236 -4.94 1.29 -0.62
C HIS A 236 -3.59 2.00 -0.77
N GLN A 237 -3.28 2.50 -1.97
CA GLN A 237 -2.02 3.17 -2.28
C GLN A 237 -2.03 4.61 -1.75
N ASP A 238 -0.88 5.09 -1.27
CA ASP A 238 -0.72 6.43 -0.70
C ASP A 238 -1.77 6.78 0.38
N PHE A 239 -2.30 5.79 1.11
CA PHE A 239 -3.40 5.99 2.05
C PHE A 239 -3.13 7.12 3.07
N TYR A 240 -1.88 7.24 3.52
CA TYR A 240 -1.47 8.28 4.46
C TYR A 240 -1.60 9.71 3.90
N ARG A 241 -1.46 9.87 2.57
CA ARG A 241 -1.67 11.13 1.84
C ARG A 241 -3.13 11.35 1.51
N LYS A 242 -3.83 10.30 1.06
CA LYS A 242 -5.24 10.37 0.62
C LYS A 242 -6.22 10.51 1.80
N GLN A 243 -5.92 9.95 2.97
CA GLN A 243 -6.76 9.99 4.17
C GLN A 243 -5.99 10.40 5.44
N PRO A 244 -5.42 11.62 5.49
CA PRO A 244 -4.45 12.02 6.51
C PRO A 244 -5.02 12.09 7.92
N GLN A 245 -6.31 12.39 8.08
CA GLN A 245 -6.96 12.39 9.41
C GLN A 245 -7.11 10.98 9.98
N ARG A 246 -7.58 10.04 9.15
CA ARG A 246 -7.75 8.63 9.54
C ARG A 246 -6.40 7.99 9.80
N TYR A 247 -5.44 8.21 8.90
CA TYR A 247 -4.08 7.74 9.06
C TYR A 247 -3.44 8.22 10.38
N ARG A 248 -3.51 9.52 10.71
CA ARG A 248 -2.97 10.04 11.97
C ARG A 248 -3.54 9.35 13.22
N ARG A 249 -4.82 8.98 13.20
CA ARG A 249 -5.44 8.23 14.31
C ARG A 249 -4.86 6.82 14.42
N MET A 250 -4.74 6.12 13.29
CA MET A 250 -4.13 4.78 13.22
C MET A 250 -2.67 4.81 13.70
N LYS A 251 -1.87 5.73 13.16
CA LYS A 251 -0.46 5.92 13.54
C LYS A 251 -0.29 6.22 15.04
N LYS A 252 -1.17 7.06 15.62
CA LYS A 252 -1.11 7.34 17.06
C LYS A 252 -1.37 6.09 17.91
N ALA A 253 -2.35 5.27 17.53
CA ALA A 253 -2.64 4.02 18.22
C ALA A 253 -1.47 3.03 18.11
N HIS A 254 -0.89 2.94 16.91
CA HIS A 254 0.32 2.17 16.61
C HIS A 254 1.51 2.58 17.50
N ASP A 255 1.86 3.86 17.50
CA ASP A 255 2.97 4.41 18.27
C ASP A 255 2.77 4.23 19.79
N HIS A 256 1.53 4.34 20.28
CA HIS A 256 1.21 4.07 21.68
C HIS A 256 1.43 2.60 22.05
N TYR A 257 1.01 1.67 21.18
CA TYR A 257 1.21 0.24 21.42
C TYR A 257 2.70 -0.11 21.50
N LEU A 258 3.52 0.34 20.55
CA LEU A 258 4.95 0.03 20.54
C LEU A 258 5.68 0.61 21.77
N LYS A 259 5.28 1.80 22.24
CA LYS A 259 5.80 2.38 23.49
C LYS A 259 5.42 1.53 24.70
N TRP A 260 4.16 1.07 24.77
CA TRP A 260 3.71 0.17 25.83
C TRP A 260 4.45 -1.17 25.79
N LEU A 261 4.65 -1.76 24.62
CA LEU A 261 5.40 -3.00 24.44
C LEU A 261 6.86 -2.84 24.91
N ALA A 262 7.52 -1.76 24.51
CA ALA A 262 8.88 -1.45 24.94
C ALA A 262 8.99 -1.27 26.46
N PHE A 263 7.97 -0.65 27.09
CA PHE A 263 7.90 -0.53 28.55
C PHE A 263 7.68 -1.89 29.23
N LYS A 264 6.71 -2.68 28.74
CA LYS A 264 6.36 -3.99 29.26
C LYS A 264 7.54 -4.98 29.20
N ASN A 265 8.39 -4.89 28.18
CA ASN A 265 9.56 -5.78 28.07
C ASN A 265 10.76 -5.33 28.92
N LYS A 266 10.79 -4.09 29.43
CA LYS A 266 11.82 -3.62 30.36
C LYS A 266 11.56 -4.03 31.81
N LEU A 267 10.29 -4.15 32.20
CA LEU A 267 9.83 -4.78 33.45
C LEU A 267 9.88 -6.28 33.27
#